data_AF-A0A1E4SSF4-F1
#
_entry.id   AF-A0A1E4SSF4-F1
#
_cell.length_a   1.000
_cell.length_b   1.000
_cell.length_c   1.000
_cell.angle_alpha   90.00
_cell.angle_beta   90.00
_cell.angle_gamma   90.00
#
_symmetry.space_group_name_H-M   'P 1'
#
loop_
_entity.id
_entity.type
_entity.pdbx_description
1 polymer ?
#
loop_
_entity_poly.entity_id
_entity_poly.type
_entity_poly.pdbx_seq_one_letter_code
_entity_poly.pdbx_strand_id
1 'polypeptide(L)'
;MAEASRNTFNCKDVGKKALEKPVLFHIIHVSNISKSRLNQLDEWKEFDNPNNVAVDRLTKSRKIRTDNYIIREVNMEEDAPSATSNQTGFDTYKLLLRDSANNYCYGYEFKGPLPFLRTGSLGTPLGVPLGGRLVVKKGTLVQNGVLLLTRQGCDYLGVDSNDTELINQLNDGVVQKYIAMLEAELKAS
;
A
#
# COMPACT_ATOMS: atom_id res chain seq x y z
N MET A 1 -10.83 -17.70 22.76
CA MET A 1 -9.94 -16.92 21.86
C MET A 1 -8.88 -17.87 21.35
N ALA A 2 -8.79 -18.07 20.03
CA ALA A 2 -7.67 -18.82 19.45
C ALA A 2 -6.40 -17.99 19.61
N GLU A 3 -5.36 -18.60 20.17
CA GLU A 3 -4.05 -17.97 20.38
C GLU A 3 -3.52 -17.46 19.02
N ALA A 4 -3.24 -16.15 18.93
CA ALA A 4 -2.74 -15.54 17.72
C ALA A 4 -1.38 -16.14 17.37
N SER A 5 -1.34 -17.00 16.34
CA SER A 5 -0.15 -17.80 16.06
C SER A 5 0.99 -16.91 15.55
N ARG A 6 2.21 -17.17 16.04
CA ARG A 6 3.43 -16.50 15.61
C ARG A 6 3.68 -16.76 14.12
N ASN A 7 4.23 -15.78 13.40
CA ASN A 7 4.72 -16.00 12.05
C ASN A 7 5.88 -17.02 12.05
N THR A 8 5.73 -18.09 11.28
CA THR A 8 6.70 -19.19 11.21
C THR A 8 7.68 -19.10 10.04
N PHE A 9 7.52 -18.13 9.11
CA PHE A 9 8.48 -17.97 8.01
C PHE A 9 9.54 -16.90 8.29
N ASN A 10 10.76 -17.14 7.80
CA ASN A 10 11.85 -16.18 7.87
C ASN A 10 11.85 -15.31 6.60
N CYS A 11 12.12 -14.01 6.75
CA CYS A 11 12.26 -13.07 5.63
C CYS A 11 13.47 -13.38 4.73
N LYS A 12 14.40 -14.23 5.18
CA LYS A 12 15.53 -14.71 4.38
C LYS A 12 15.24 -15.99 3.58
N ASP A 13 14.06 -16.59 3.76
CA ASP A 13 13.71 -17.82 3.08
C ASP A 13 13.54 -17.56 1.58
N VAL A 14 14.38 -18.22 0.78
CA VAL A 14 14.29 -18.18 -0.68
C VAL A 14 13.34 -19.27 -1.16
N GLY A 15 12.51 -18.96 -2.15
CA GLY A 15 11.58 -19.91 -2.74
C GLY A 15 10.12 -19.67 -2.37
N LYS A 16 9.29 -20.63 -2.75
CA LYS A 16 7.82 -20.54 -2.71
C LYS A 16 7.26 -21.52 -1.69
N LYS A 17 6.52 -21.01 -0.71
CA LYS A 17 5.83 -21.83 0.30
C LYS A 17 4.47 -21.24 0.67
N ALA A 18 3.66 -21.99 1.40
CA ALA A 18 2.37 -21.51 1.90
C ALA A 18 2.43 -21.32 3.42
N LEU A 19 1.72 -20.31 3.92
CA LEU A 19 1.59 -20.08 5.35
C LEU A 19 0.84 -21.25 6.00
N GLU A 20 1.43 -21.88 7.01
CA GLU A 20 0.93 -23.14 7.60
C GLU A 20 -0.29 -22.94 8.50
N LYS A 21 -0.38 -21.77 9.14
CA LYS A 21 -1.40 -21.40 10.13
C LYS A 21 -1.83 -19.95 9.90
N PRO A 22 -3.06 -19.57 10.27
CA PRO A 22 -3.47 -18.18 10.21
C PRO A 22 -2.67 -17.35 11.22
N VAL A 23 -2.17 -16.18 10.79
CA VAL A 23 -1.37 -15.29 11.63
C VAL A 23 -2.05 -13.93 11.72
N LEU A 24 -2.12 -13.39 12.94
CA LEU A 24 -2.58 -12.03 13.19
C LEU A 24 -1.38 -11.08 13.09
N PHE A 25 -1.52 -10.05 12.27
CA PHE A 25 -0.53 -8.99 12.13
C PHE A 25 -1.12 -7.64 12.46
N HIS A 26 -0.29 -6.72 12.95
CA HIS A 26 -0.54 -5.29 12.93
C HIS A 26 0.07 -4.69 11.66
N ILE A 27 -0.67 -3.80 10.99
CA ILE A 27 -0.17 -3.02 9.85
C ILE A 27 0.68 -1.87 10.38
N ILE A 28 1.99 -1.93 10.20
CA ILE A 28 2.94 -0.94 10.74
C ILE A 28 3.16 0.21 9.75
N HIS A 29 3.23 -0.10 8.47
CA HIS A 29 3.45 0.88 7.43
C HIS A 29 2.83 0.41 6.11
N VAL A 30 2.38 1.36 5.29
CA VAL A 30 1.86 1.11 3.94
C VAL A 30 2.56 2.03 2.96
N SER A 31 3.15 1.47 1.92
CA SER A 31 3.76 2.22 0.83
C SER A 31 3.03 1.89 -0.47
N ASN A 32 2.66 2.93 -1.23
CA ASN A 32 2.26 2.74 -2.62
C ASN A 32 3.53 2.43 -3.44
N ILE A 33 3.54 1.35 -4.20
CA ILE A 33 4.67 0.94 -5.04
C ILE A 33 4.39 1.09 -6.53
N SER A 34 3.20 1.54 -6.92
CA SER A 34 2.86 1.89 -8.30
C SER A 34 3.14 3.35 -8.65
N LYS A 35 3.38 4.22 -7.65
CA LYS A 35 3.75 5.63 -7.85
C LYS A 35 5.23 5.87 -7.56
N SER A 36 5.85 6.81 -8.27
CA SER A 36 7.21 7.26 -7.94
C SER A 36 7.26 7.89 -6.55
N ARG A 37 8.43 7.81 -5.88
CA ARG A 37 8.63 8.44 -4.56
C ARG A 37 8.44 9.96 -4.60
N LEU A 38 8.83 10.60 -5.69
CA LEU A 38 8.62 12.03 -5.91
C LEU A 38 7.12 12.38 -5.99
N ASN A 39 6.33 11.64 -6.78
CA ASN A 39 4.89 11.88 -6.89
C ASN A 39 4.18 11.65 -5.54
N GLN A 40 4.60 10.63 -4.80
CA GLN A 40 4.08 10.40 -3.45
C GLN A 40 4.43 11.58 -2.53
N LEU A 41 5.69 12.04 -2.54
CA LEU A 41 6.12 13.17 -1.71
C LEU A 41 5.29 14.43 -2.01
N ASP A 42 5.05 14.72 -3.28
CA ASP A 42 4.21 15.84 -3.71
C ASP A 42 2.78 15.70 -3.18
N GLU A 43 2.16 14.52 -3.30
CA GLU A 43 0.81 14.25 -2.78
C GLU A 43 0.74 14.46 -1.25
N TRP A 44 1.74 14.01 -0.50
CA TRP A 44 1.81 14.20 0.95
C TRP A 44 2.05 15.66 1.35
N LYS A 45 2.89 16.40 0.61
CA LYS A 45 3.13 17.84 0.85
C LYS A 45 1.93 18.71 0.49
N GLU A 46 1.24 18.38 -0.60
CA GLU A 46 -0.01 19.02 -1.01
C GLU A 46 -1.09 18.81 0.05
N PHE A 47 -1.13 17.62 0.67
CA PHE A 47 -2.02 17.36 1.79
C PHE A 47 -1.68 18.17 3.06
N ASP A 48 -0.39 18.29 3.42
CA ASP A 48 0.07 19.05 4.60
C ASP A 48 -0.13 20.57 4.45
N ASN A 49 0.18 21.10 3.26
CA ASN A 49 0.02 22.53 2.96
C ASN A 49 -0.53 22.75 1.54
N PRO A 50 -1.86 22.83 1.37
CA PRO A 50 -2.49 22.99 0.06
C PRO A 50 -2.17 24.35 -0.60
N ASN A 51 -1.79 25.36 0.19
CA ASN A 51 -1.49 26.71 -0.32
C ASN A 51 -0.10 26.83 -0.93
N ASN A 52 0.78 25.84 -0.71
CA ASN A 52 2.16 25.85 -1.21
C ASN A 52 2.33 25.05 -2.51
N VAL A 53 1.23 24.54 -3.09
CA VAL A 53 1.28 23.78 -4.33
C VAL A 53 1.54 24.74 -5.47
N ALA A 54 2.66 24.54 -6.17
CA ALA A 54 3.03 25.31 -7.34
C ALA A 54 1.84 25.42 -8.30
N VAL A 55 1.50 26.65 -8.66
CA VAL A 55 0.41 27.07 -9.56
C VAL A 55 0.45 26.37 -10.93
N ASP A 56 1.54 25.65 -11.23
CA ASP A 56 1.82 24.93 -12.46
C ASP A 56 0.92 23.68 -12.69
N ARG A 57 0.21 23.19 -11.66
CA ARG A 57 -0.79 22.10 -11.83
C ARG A 57 -2.13 22.56 -12.40
N LEU A 58 -2.45 23.86 -12.39
CA LEU A 58 -3.76 24.35 -12.85
C LEU A 58 -4.00 24.16 -14.36
N THR A 59 -2.95 23.84 -15.13
CA THR A 59 -3.04 23.54 -16.57
C THR A 59 -3.31 22.05 -16.86
N LYS A 60 -3.06 21.14 -15.91
CA LYS A 60 -3.30 19.69 -16.09
C LYS A 60 -4.62 19.18 -15.47
N SER A 61 -5.20 19.89 -14.50
CA SER A 61 -6.41 19.44 -13.78
C SER A 61 -7.75 19.91 -14.38
N ARG A 62 -7.76 20.80 -15.39
CA ARG A 62 -8.99 21.18 -16.15
C ARG A 62 -9.39 20.19 -17.26
N LYS A 63 -9.04 18.91 -17.15
CA LYS A 63 -9.44 17.87 -18.13
C LYS A 63 -10.04 16.61 -17.52
N ILE A 64 -10.59 16.68 -16.31
CA ILE A 64 -11.29 15.53 -15.71
C ILE A 64 -12.71 15.93 -15.31
N ARG A 65 -13.51 16.44 -16.27
CA ARG A 65 -15.00 16.39 -16.29
C ARG A 65 -15.55 16.79 -17.67
N THR A 66 -15.09 16.15 -18.75
CA THR A 66 -15.86 16.06 -20.01
C THR A 66 -15.14 15.08 -20.94
N ASP A 67 -15.91 14.18 -21.55
CA ASP A 67 -15.50 13.25 -22.60
C ASP A 67 -14.54 13.88 -23.60
N ASN A 68 -13.24 13.65 -23.45
CA ASN A 68 -12.28 13.94 -24.50
C ASN A 68 -11.14 12.92 -24.42
N TYR A 69 -11.36 11.85 -25.18
CA TYR A 69 -10.34 10.97 -25.75
C TYR A 69 -9.18 11.81 -26.29
N ILE A 70 -8.04 11.76 -25.62
CA ILE A 70 -6.78 12.31 -26.13
C ILE A 70 -5.98 11.13 -26.66
N ILE A 71 -6.05 10.91 -27.97
CA ILE A 71 -5.04 10.12 -28.67
C ILE A 71 -3.75 10.92 -28.62
N ARG A 72 -2.71 10.37 -27.99
CA ARG A 72 -1.34 10.71 -28.32
C ARG A 72 -0.73 9.45 -28.89
N GLU A 73 -0.15 9.62 -30.07
CA GLU A 73 0.59 8.64 -30.88
C GLU A 73 -0.29 7.90 -31.89
N VAL A 74 -0.28 8.44 -33.11
CA VAL A 74 -0.64 7.72 -34.32
C VAL A 74 0.62 6.97 -34.75
N ASN A 75 0.69 5.67 -34.49
CA ASN A 75 1.71 4.82 -35.09
C ASN A 75 1.06 4.11 -36.29
N MET A 76 1.37 4.57 -37.50
CA MET A 76 0.95 3.94 -38.76
C MET A 76 1.99 2.91 -39.18
N GLU A 77 2.12 1.81 -38.45
CA GLU A 77 2.73 0.59 -38.98
C GLU A 77 1.91 -0.62 -38.51
N GLU A 78 1.25 -1.25 -39.48
CA GLU A 78 0.50 -2.49 -39.36
C GLU A 78 1.46 -3.64 -39.00
N ASP A 79 1.32 -4.27 -37.83
CA ASP A 79 0.94 -5.69 -37.71
C ASP A 79 0.98 -6.15 -36.23
N ALA A 80 0.09 -7.09 -35.91
CA ALA A 80 -0.08 -7.83 -34.65
C ALA A 80 -0.80 -7.11 -33.48
N PRO A 81 -1.87 -7.72 -32.91
CA PRO A 81 -2.58 -7.19 -31.74
C PRO A 81 -1.74 -7.43 -30.48
N SER A 82 -0.85 -6.49 -30.18
CA SER A 82 -0.31 -6.36 -28.84
C SER A 82 -1.45 -5.93 -27.93
N ALA A 83 -1.96 -6.87 -27.12
CA ALA A 83 -2.95 -6.62 -26.11
C ALA A 83 -2.36 -5.71 -25.00
N THR A 84 -2.26 -4.42 -25.30
CA THR A 84 -1.99 -3.39 -24.31
C THR A 84 -3.26 -3.26 -23.49
N SER A 85 -3.36 -4.07 -22.43
CA SER A 85 -4.44 -3.95 -21.47
C SER A 85 -4.36 -2.56 -20.85
N ASN A 86 -5.20 -1.65 -21.33
CA ASN A 86 -5.53 -0.38 -20.70
C ASN A 86 -6.28 -0.64 -19.38
N GLN A 87 -5.64 -1.33 -18.43
CA GLN A 87 -6.02 -1.21 -17.04
C GLN A 87 -5.57 0.18 -16.62
N THR A 88 -6.53 1.07 -16.36
CA THR A 88 -6.31 2.20 -15.46
C THR A 88 -5.73 1.63 -14.17
N GLY A 89 -4.40 1.68 -14.04
CA GLY A 89 -3.67 0.89 -13.05
C GLY A 89 -4.16 1.20 -11.65
N PHE A 90 -4.73 0.20 -10.98
CA PHE A 90 -5.05 0.34 -9.56
C PHE A 90 -3.74 0.50 -8.78
N ASP A 91 -3.74 1.40 -7.81
CA ASP A 91 -2.60 1.55 -6.90
C ASP A 91 -2.22 0.20 -6.30
N THR A 92 -0.94 -0.17 -6.30
CA THR A 92 -0.45 -1.41 -5.69
C THR A 92 0.33 -1.08 -4.43
N TYR A 93 0.10 -1.83 -3.35
CA TYR A 93 0.65 -1.51 -2.04
C TYR A 93 1.60 -2.58 -1.51
N LYS A 94 2.63 -2.10 -0.81
CA LYS A 94 3.52 -2.88 0.05
C LYS A 94 3.21 -2.53 1.50
N LEU A 95 3.03 -3.53 2.34
CA LEU A 95 2.74 -3.40 3.76
C LEU A 95 3.95 -3.91 4.56
N LEU A 96 4.31 -3.18 5.61
CA LEU A 96 5.13 -3.71 6.71
C LEU A 96 4.20 -4.24 7.79
N LEU A 97 4.36 -5.50 8.14
CA LEU A 97 3.50 -6.23 9.07
C LEU A 97 4.31 -6.69 10.28
N ARG A 98 3.70 -6.65 11.48
CA ARG A 98 4.29 -7.14 12.73
C ARG A 98 3.37 -8.18 13.37
N ASP A 99 3.90 -9.35 13.71
CA ASP A 99 3.13 -10.40 14.41
C ASP A 99 3.08 -10.18 15.94
N SER A 100 2.39 -11.06 16.65
CA SER A 100 2.29 -11.06 18.12
C SER A 100 3.61 -11.29 18.86
N ALA A 101 4.64 -11.79 18.16
CA ALA A 101 5.96 -12.06 18.70
C ALA A 101 7.01 -11.02 18.25
N ASN A 102 6.57 -9.84 17.79
CA ASN A 102 7.40 -8.75 17.28
C ASN A 102 8.32 -9.11 16.10
N ASN A 103 7.95 -10.13 15.32
CA ASN A 103 8.61 -10.41 14.04
C ASN A 103 8.00 -9.54 12.94
N TYR A 104 8.87 -8.95 12.12
CA TYR A 104 8.46 -8.09 11.00
C TYR A 104 8.58 -8.82 9.68
N CYS A 105 7.62 -8.61 8.79
CA CYS A 105 7.68 -9.10 7.42
C CYS A 105 7.00 -8.13 6.45
N TYR A 106 7.32 -8.27 5.17
CA TYR A 106 6.63 -7.53 4.13
C TYR A 106 5.48 -8.35 3.55
N GLY A 107 4.38 -7.67 3.26
CA GLY A 107 3.29 -8.19 2.45
C GLY A 107 3.07 -7.32 1.22
N TYR A 108 2.85 -7.93 0.08
CA TYR A 108 2.53 -7.25 -1.16
C TYR A 108 1.09 -7.57 -1.53
N GLU A 109 0.35 -6.55 -1.93
CA GLU A 109 -0.92 -6.75 -2.59
C GLU A 109 -0.72 -7.59 -3.86
N PHE A 110 -1.45 -8.70 -3.99
CA PHE A 110 -1.26 -9.69 -5.04
C PHE A 110 -2.60 -10.13 -5.63
N LYS A 111 -2.64 -10.20 -6.97
CA LYS A 111 -3.82 -10.62 -7.76
C LYS A 111 -5.10 -9.82 -7.42
N GLY A 112 -4.96 -8.50 -7.36
CA GLY A 112 -6.07 -7.56 -7.26
C GLY A 112 -6.06 -6.72 -5.98
N PRO A 113 -6.91 -5.69 -5.93
CA PRO A 113 -6.93 -4.73 -4.83
C PRO A 113 -7.44 -5.34 -3.52
N LEU A 114 -6.77 -4.99 -2.42
CA LEU A 114 -7.26 -5.16 -1.06
C LEU A 114 -8.23 -4.01 -0.73
N PRO A 115 -9.55 -4.26 -0.59
CA PRO A 115 -10.53 -3.19 -0.45
C PRO A 115 -10.27 -2.29 0.76
N PHE A 116 -9.81 -2.87 1.88
CA PHE A 116 -9.57 -2.14 3.12
C PHE A 116 -8.50 -1.05 3.03
N LEU A 117 -7.62 -1.10 2.02
CA LEU A 117 -6.62 -0.06 1.75
C LEU A 117 -7.21 1.17 1.03
N ARG A 118 -8.45 1.08 0.55
CA ARG A 118 -9.08 2.08 -0.33
C ARG A 118 -10.38 2.64 0.24
N THR A 119 -10.93 2.03 1.28
CA THR A 119 -12.26 2.34 1.81
C THR A 119 -12.25 3.33 2.98
N GLY A 120 -11.09 3.77 3.48
CA GLY A 120 -11.02 4.71 4.60
C GLY A 120 -10.86 6.16 4.17
N SER A 121 -11.80 7.03 4.56
CA SER A 121 -11.57 8.48 4.58
C SER A 121 -10.95 8.88 5.92
N LEU A 122 -9.66 8.62 6.10
CA LEU A 122 -8.95 9.01 7.33
C LEU A 122 -8.51 10.48 7.34
N GLY A 123 -8.94 11.25 6.34
CA GLY A 123 -8.43 12.60 6.14
C GLY A 123 -6.91 12.60 6.01
N THR A 124 -6.32 11.58 5.40
CA THR A 124 -4.90 11.55 4.98
C THR A 124 -4.81 10.78 3.66
N PRO A 125 -3.71 10.89 2.90
CA PRO A 125 -3.48 10.05 1.72
C PRO A 125 -3.45 8.55 2.02
N LEU A 126 -3.32 8.17 3.29
CA LEU A 126 -3.37 6.78 3.74
C LEU A 126 -4.84 6.33 3.90
N GLY A 127 -5.24 5.29 3.16
CA GLY A 127 -6.62 4.77 3.16
C GLY A 127 -6.97 3.81 4.30
N VAL A 128 -6.05 3.55 5.24
CA VAL A 128 -6.24 2.63 6.39
C VAL A 128 -5.46 3.15 7.63
N PRO A 129 -5.99 3.09 8.86
CA PRO A 129 -5.22 3.49 10.02
C PRO A 129 -4.06 2.50 10.28
N LEU A 130 -2.89 3.01 10.64
CA LEU A 130 -1.78 2.17 11.08
C LEU A 130 -2.09 1.56 12.45
N GLY A 131 -1.49 0.41 12.75
CA GLY A 131 -1.79 -0.39 13.94
C GLY A 131 -3.06 -1.23 13.81
N GLY A 132 -3.79 -1.16 12.69
CA GLY A 132 -4.93 -2.04 12.44
C GLY A 132 -4.53 -3.51 12.33
N ARG A 133 -5.42 -4.40 12.77
CA ARG A 133 -5.24 -5.85 12.79
C ARG A 133 -5.63 -6.49 11.46
N LEU A 134 -4.73 -7.31 10.92
CA LEU A 134 -4.89 -8.05 9.68
C LEU A 134 -4.69 -9.54 9.97
N VAL A 135 -5.71 -10.35 9.76
CA VAL A 135 -5.59 -11.81 9.79
C VAL A 135 -5.19 -12.29 8.41
N VAL A 136 -4.01 -12.90 8.31
CA VAL A 136 -3.56 -13.57 7.08
C VAL A 136 -3.85 -15.06 7.23
N LYS A 137 -4.64 -15.62 6.32
CA LYS A 137 -5.16 -16.99 6.42
C LYS A 137 -4.08 -18.01 6.07
N LYS A 138 -4.24 -19.21 6.63
CA LYS A 138 -3.52 -20.41 6.19
C LYS A 138 -3.63 -20.58 4.68
N GLY A 139 -2.55 -20.99 4.05
CA GLY A 139 -2.47 -21.17 2.60
C GLY A 139 -2.04 -19.91 1.84
N THR A 140 -1.91 -18.76 2.51
CA THR A 140 -1.37 -17.53 1.89
C THR A 140 0.04 -17.79 1.36
N LEU A 141 0.29 -17.37 0.13
CA LEU A 141 1.54 -17.62 -0.55
C LEU A 141 2.65 -16.75 0.07
N VAL A 142 3.76 -17.38 0.43
CA VAL A 142 5.00 -16.75 0.85
C VAL A 142 6.02 -17.01 -0.26
N GLN A 143 6.60 -15.96 -0.81
CA GLN A 143 7.61 -16.06 -1.85
C GLN A 143 8.79 -15.18 -1.51
N ASN A 144 10.01 -15.74 -1.49
CA ASN A 144 11.24 -15.01 -1.16
C ASN A 144 11.10 -14.16 0.12
N GLY A 145 10.56 -14.78 1.18
CA GLY A 145 10.42 -14.14 2.49
C GLY A 145 9.33 -13.06 2.59
N VAL A 146 8.46 -12.91 1.58
CA VAL A 146 7.35 -11.94 1.60
C VAL A 146 5.99 -12.60 1.41
N LEU A 147 4.96 -12.03 2.03
CA LEU A 147 3.59 -12.48 1.87
C LEU A 147 2.97 -11.91 0.59
N LEU A 148 2.27 -12.74 -0.17
CA LEU A 148 1.48 -12.33 -1.32
C LEU A 148 0.01 -12.29 -0.90
N LEU A 149 -0.42 -11.10 -0.50
CA LEU A 149 -1.71 -10.83 0.13
C LEU A 149 -2.79 -10.72 -0.94
N THR A 150 -3.74 -11.66 -0.93
CA THR A 150 -4.94 -11.61 -1.79
C THR A 150 -6.16 -11.21 -0.97
N ARG A 151 -7.20 -10.73 -1.65
CA ARG A 151 -8.48 -10.38 -1.02
C ARG A 151 -9.09 -11.54 -0.22
N GLN A 152 -9.00 -12.77 -0.74
CA GLN A 152 -9.56 -13.94 -0.07
C GLN A 152 -8.65 -14.45 1.06
N GLY A 153 -7.34 -14.23 0.95
CA GLY A 153 -6.33 -14.69 1.89
C GLY A 153 -6.16 -13.81 3.13
N CYS A 154 -6.85 -12.66 3.21
CA CYS A 154 -6.70 -11.73 4.32
C CYS A 154 -8.04 -11.17 4.79
N ASP A 155 -8.21 -11.02 6.10
CA ASP A 155 -9.34 -10.31 6.71
C ASP A 155 -8.80 -9.15 7.55
N TYR A 156 -9.18 -7.92 7.19
CA TYR A 156 -8.84 -6.75 7.98
C TYR A 156 -9.90 -6.54 9.07
N LEU A 157 -9.47 -6.54 10.33
CA LEU A 157 -10.33 -6.45 11.50
C LEU A 157 -10.48 -5.02 12.04
N GLY A 158 -9.76 -4.05 11.46
CA GLY A 158 -9.77 -2.68 11.96
C GLY A 158 -8.82 -2.45 13.13
N VAL A 159 -9.02 -1.33 13.81
CA VAL A 159 -8.30 -0.97 15.04
C VAL A 159 -9.00 -1.57 16.25
N ASP A 160 -8.22 -1.91 17.28
CA ASP A 160 -8.70 -2.49 18.53
C ASP A 160 -8.30 -1.59 19.71
N SER A 161 -9.19 -1.42 20.69
CA SER A 161 -8.95 -0.55 21.85
C SER A 161 -7.82 -1.05 22.76
N ASN A 162 -7.43 -2.32 22.67
CA ASN A 162 -6.28 -2.84 23.39
C ASN A 162 -4.94 -2.41 22.77
N ASP A 163 -4.95 -1.91 21.53
CA ASP A 163 -3.75 -1.51 20.79
C ASP A 163 -3.57 0.01 20.74
N THR A 164 -4.28 0.79 21.58
CA THR A 164 -4.31 2.26 21.52
C THR A 164 -2.94 2.91 21.56
N GLU A 165 -2.02 2.40 22.40
CA GLU A 165 -0.65 2.94 22.48
C GLU A 165 0.08 2.82 21.13
N LEU A 166 0.01 1.64 20.50
CA LEU A 166 0.61 1.40 19.18
C LEU A 166 -0.04 2.27 18.11
N ILE A 167 -1.37 2.36 18.13
CA ILE A 167 -2.14 3.14 17.15
C ILE A 167 -1.73 4.61 17.24
N ASN A 168 -1.69 5.19 18.44
CA ASN A 168 -1.26 6.58 18.63
C ASN A 168 0.19 6.77 18.17
N GLN A 169 1.10 5.88 18.60
CA GLN A 169 2.51 5.95 18.21
C GLN A 169 2.70 5.96 16.67
N LEU A 170 1.92 5.18 15.94
CA LEU A 170 2.04 5.08 14.48
C LEU A 170 1.34 6.22 13.75
N ASN A 171 0.18 6.68 14.22
CA ASN A 171 -0.65 7.65 13.50
C ASN A 171 -0.39 9.11 13.92
N ASP A 172 0.14 9.37 15.10
CA ASP A 172 0.46 10.73 15.56
C ASP A 172 1.52 11.36 14.65
N GLY A 173 1.19 12.47 14.00
CA GLY A 173 2.09 13.12 13.02
C GLY A 173 2.39 12.25 11.80
N VAL A 174 1.48 11.36 11.40
CA VAL A 174 1.68 10.43 10.26
C VAL A 174 2.07 11.16 8.98
N VAL A 175 1.46 12.32 8.71
CA VAL A 175 1.77 13.13 7.52
C VAL A 175 3.24 13.53 7.49
N GLN A 176 3.74 14.13 8.57
CA GLN A 176 5.12 14.56 8.69
C GLN A 176 6.09 13.38 8.66
N LYS A 177 5.72 12.26 9.30
CA LYS A 177 6.51 11.01 9.26
C LYS A 177 6.67 10.47 7.84
N TYR A 178 5.60 10.46 7.05
CA TYR A 178 5.64 10.01 5.65
C TYR A 178 6.47 10.96 4.77
N ILE A 179 6.32 12.28 4.93
CA ILE A 179 7.12 13.27 4.21
C ILE A 179 8.62 13.06 4.53
N ALA A 180 8.98 13.00 5.81
CA ALA A 180 10.38 12.84 6.23
C ALA A 180 10.99 11.52 5.72
N MET A 181 10.22 10.43 5.73
CA MET A 181 10.65 9.13 5.21
C MET A 181 10.90 9.20 3.69
N LEU A 182 9.95 9.76 2.93
CA LEU A 182 10.07 9.90 1.48
C LEU A 182 11.26 10.80 1.08
N GLU A 183 11.50 11.89 1.81
CA GLU A 183 12.68 12.73 1.60
C GLU A 183 13.99 12.02 1.90
N ALA A 184 14.03 11.20 2.97
CA ALA A 184 15.21 10.41 3.30
C ALA A 184 15.51 9.34 2.24
N GLU A 185 14.48 8.63 1.74
CA GLU A 185 14.62 7.65 0.66
C GLU A 185 15.16 8.29 -0.63
N LEU A 186 14.67 9.49 -0.98
CA LEU A 186 15.11 10.21 -2.17
C LEU A 186 16.54 10.75 -2.07
N LYS A 187 17.02 11.09 -0.87
CA LYS A 187 18.42 11.51 -0.64
C LYS A 187 19.41 10.35 -0.64
N ALA A 188 18.93 9.15 -0.34
CA ALA A 188 19.75 7.93 -0.29
C ALA A 188 19.85 7.22 -1.65
N SER A 189 19.05 7.64 -2.65
CA SER A 189 19.04 7.11 -4.02
C SER A 189 20.00 7.89 -4.91
#